data_AF-A0A7C4SIB1-F1
#
_entry.id   AF-A0A7C4SIB1-F1
#
_cell.length_a   1.000
_cell.length_b   1.000
_cell.length_c   1.000
_cell.angle_alpha   90.00
_cell.angle_beta   90.00
_cell.angle_gamma   90.00
#
_symmetry.space_group_name_H-M   'P 1'
#
loop_
_entity.id
_entity.type
_entity.pdbx_description
1 polymer ?
#
loop_
_entity_poly.entity_id
_entity_poly.type
_entity_poly.pdbx_seq_one_letter_code
_entity_poly.pdbx_strand_id
1 'polypeptide(L)'
;MSFLRKYAELRRQKGSIMCISLDVKRRGESRKEYVERLEQLVESTAPYAIAFKVNENYTRHLSMEDHQEITQLCKSLGTLTIYDCKLSDITSTATMGISIVKDMGYDGLTVNPIFGNLGQVVKTAHDLGLAVFSVTLPSNPESARLFKLDMGGKKLFEILAEDAKISGADGLVVSATETASANDIATIRSVIGEGPIILFPGIGVQGGDLEKAIIYGGWNVLVNIGRSVVDSPEPKKVAAEYRDTLTDSWIRMNAALEIIRTPGVYRYSPDKPFILSSGKESDYYVDIRALYSHPEPRSKIAELMLVRISMEGNVDADKVATTETAGIPIASIVADRLCKGLVYVRHKEKGYGTGRRVEGVVQNGDKVICVDDLTTTGETAEACVKAVSELGGKVLAYYVVFDREEGAAERLNSIGVRLRYLTNISTLKSIMKKVA
;
A
#
# COMPACT_ATOMS: atom_id res chain seq x y z
N MET A 1 -4.06 19.52 5.59
CA MET A 1 -3.70 18.10 5.82
C MET A 1 -2.36 17.84 5.14
N SER A 2 -1.39 17.20 5.81
CA SER A 2 -0.07 16.92 5.23
C SER A 2 -0.13 15.90 4.09
N PHE A 3 0.89 15.89 3.22
CA PHE A 3 1.01 14.94 2.11
C PHE A 3 0.94 13.49 2.57
N LEU A 4 1.70 13.13 3.62
CA LEU A 4 1.75 11.76 4.16
C LEU A 4 0.37 11.27 4.65
N ARG A 5 -0.41 12.16 5.27
CA ARG A 5 -1.76 11.81 5.72
C ARG A 5 -2.71 11.62 4.54
N LYS A 6 -2.67 12.50 3.54
CA LYS A 6 -3.43 12.32 2.29
C LYS A 6 -3.04 11.02 1.59
N TYR A 7 -1.75 10.70 1.52
CA TYR A 7 -1.25 9.46 0.94
C TYR A 7 -1.84 8.23 1.65
N ALA A 8 -1.84 8.21 2.99
CA ALA A 8 -2.39 7.11 3.76
C ALA A 8 -3.91 6.95 3.54
N GLU A 9 -4.66 8.06 3.51
CA GLU A 9 -6.10 8.06 3.25
C GLU A 9 -6.41 7.56 1.82
N LEU A 10 -5.67 8.03 0.81
CA LEU A 10 -5.84 7.62 -0.58
C LEU A 10 -5.44 6.16 -0.82
N ARG A 11 -4.37 5.67 -0.17
CA ARG A 11 -3.98 4.25 -0.22
C ARG A 11 -5.13 3.35 0.18
N ARG A 12 -5.82 3.71 1.27
CA ARG A 12 -7.02 3.00 1.73
C ARG A 12 -8.14 3.11 0.71
N GLN A 13 -8.56 4.33 0.38
CA GLN A 13 -9.74 4.58 -0.46
C GLN A 13 -9.63 3.95 -1.85
N LYS A 14 -8.47 4.06 -2.49
CA LYS A 14 -8.25 3.55 -3.85
C LYS A 14 -7.76 2.10 -3.87
N GLY A 15 -7.37 1.55 -2.71
CA GLY A 15 -6.74 0.24 -2.62
C GLY A 15 -5.49 0.17 -3.51
N SER A 16 -4.63 1.19 -3.45
CA SER A 16 -3.50 1.37 -4.36
C SER A 16 -2.24 1.78 -3.61
N ILE A 17 -1.07 1.37 -4.09
CA ILE A 17 0.24 1.94 -3.70
C ILE A 17 0.96 2.57 -4.92
N MET A 18 0.22 2.82 -5.99
CA MET A 18 0.77 3.17 -7.30
C MET A 18 0.83 4.69 -7.52
N CYS A 19 1.93 5.12 -8.12
CA CYS A 19 2.11 6.43 -8.73
C CYS A 19 2.24 6.24 -10.25
N ILE A 20 1.54 7.04 -11.05
CA ILE A 20 1.68 7.01 -12.52
C ILE A 20 2.56 8.17 -12.98
N SER A 21 3.61 7.87 -13.74
CA SER A 21 4.42 8.91 -14.39
C SER A 21 3.79 9.35 -15.71
N LEU A 22 3.48 10.63 -15.83
CA LEU A 22 3.01 11.27 -17.06
C LEU A 22 4.17 11.61 -18.01
N ASP A 23 5.10 10.66 -18.20
CA ASP A 23 6.31 10.82 -19.01
C ASP A 23 5.99 10.58 -20.50
N VAL A 24 5.04 11.36 -21.04
CA VAL A 24 4.44 11.14 -22.36
C VAL A 24 5.27 11.84 -23.43
N LYS A 25 5.77 11.08 -24.41
CA LYS A 25 6.49 11.64 -25.56
C LYS A 25 5.57 12.45 -26.47
N ARG A 26 6.04 13.62 -26.94
CA ARG A 26 5.37 14.40 -27.98
C ARG A 26 5.40 13.67 -29.33
N ARG A 27 4.34 13.77 -30.11
CA ARG A 27 4.16 13.15 -31.44
C ARG A 27 3.94 14.20 -32.54
N GLY A 28 4.38 15.44 -32.31
CA GLY A 28 4.20 16.56 -33.24
C GLY A 28 2.93 17.36 -33.02
N GLU A 29 2.09 16.98 -32.04
CA GLU A 29 0.90 17.70 -31.65
C GLU A 29 1.18 19.10 -31.07
N SER A 30 0.16 19.95 -31.13
CA SER A 30 0.12 21.24 -30.46
C SER A 30 0.19 21.08 -28.94
N ARG A 31 0.57 22.16 -28.25
CA ARG A 31 0.60 22.20 -26.77
C ARG A 31 -0.74 21.81 -26.17
N LYS A 32 -1.84 22.34 -26.72
CA LYS A 32 -3.20 22.07 -26.25
C LYS A 32 -3.57 20.58 -26.38
N GLU A 33 -3.33 19.99 -27.54
CA GLU A 33 -3.57 18.56 -27.77
C GLU A 33 -2.71 17.68 -26.87
N TYR A 34 -1.49 18.12 -26.52
CA TYR A 34 -0.65 17.42 -25.56
C TYR A 34 -1.27 17.42 -24.15
N VAL A 35 -1.75 18.58 -23.69
CA VAL A 35 -2.44 18.73 -22.39
C VAL A 35 -3.71 17.89 -22.36
N GLU A 36 -4.58 17.99 -23.38
CA GLU A 36 -5.80 17.19 -23.49
C GLU A 36 -5.51 15.68 -23.42
N ARG A 37 -4.41 15.22 -24.02
CA ARG A 37 -3.97 13.83 -23.94
C ARG A 37 -3.49 13.41 -22.54
N LEU A 38 -2.83 14.32 -21.81
CA LEU A 38 -2.49 14.08 -20.41
C LEU A 38 -3.74 14.01 -19.53
N GLU A 39 -4.71 14.88 -19.76
CA GLU A 39 -5.98 14.89 -19.01
C GLU A 39 -6.76 13.59 -19.22
N GLN A 40 -6.92 13.14 -20.47
CA GLN A 40 -7.57 11.85 -20.78
C GLN A 40 -6.88 10.66 -20.10
N LEU A 41 -5.55 10.68 -20.03
CA LEU A 41 -4.77 9.67 -19.33
C LEU A 41 -5.02 9.73 -17.82
N VAL A 42 -5.06 10.93 -17.24
CA VAL A 42 -5.38 11.14 -15.81
C VAL A 42 -6.79 10.65 -15.51
N GLU A 43 -7.81 11.08 -16.25
CA GLU A 43 -9.21 10.66 -16.05
C GLU A 43 -9.39 9.15 -16.10
N SER A 44 -8.77 8.50 -17.08
CA SER A 44 -8.91 7.06 -17.29
C SER A 44 -8.15 6.21 -16.25
N THR A 45 -7.13 6.77 -15.59
CA THR A 45 -6.24 6.00 -14.69
C THR A 45 -6.27 6.44 -13.22
N ALA A 46 -6.82 7.61 -12.90
CA ALA A 46 -6.93 8.14 -11.54
C ALA A 46 -7.65 7.22 -10.54
N PRO A 47 -8.65 6.39 -10.91
CA PRO A 47 -9.23 5.43 -9.97
C PRO A 47 -8.22 4.42 -9.40
N TYR A 48 -7.09 4.20 -10.08
CA TYR A 48 -6.13 3.15 -9.77
C TYR A 48 -4.82 3.66 -9.16
N ALA A 49 -4.59 4.97 -9.14
CA ALA A 49 -3.35 5.59 -8.66
C ALA A 49 -3.58 6.50 -7.45
N ILE A 50 -2.62 6.54 -6.52
CA ILE A 50 -2.61 7.53 -5.44
C ILE A 50 -2.09 8.87 -5.95
N ALA A 51 -1.09 8.84 -6.84
CA ALA A 51 -0.39 10.02 -7.28
C ALA A 51 -0.07 10.00 -8.77
N PHE A 52 0.02 11.19 -9.36
CA PHE A 52 0.63 11.42 -10.67
C PHE A 52 1.96 12.15 -10.50
N LYS A 53 3.00 11.62 -11.14
CA LYS A 53 4.32 12.24 -11.18
C LYS A 53 4.54 12.84 -12.57
N VAL A 54 4.86 14.12 -12.62
CA VAL A 54 5.14 14.83 -13.87
C VAL A 54 6.62 15.13 -13.94
N ASN A 55 7.32 14.56 -14.92
CA ASN A 55 8.73 14.83 -15.13
C ASN A 55 8.90 16.16 -15.88
N GLU A 56 9.71 17.05 -15.30
CA GLU A 56 10.00 18.37 -15.87
C GLU A 56 10.43 18.26 -17.33
N ASN A 57 11.33 17.32 -17.66
CA ASN A 57 11.92 17.24 -19.00
C ASN A 57 10.90 16.95 -20.12
N TYR A 58 9.78 16.29 -19.79
CA TYR A 58 8.70 16.05 -20.75
C TYR A 58 7.76 17.25 -20.87
N THR A 59 7.74 18.12 -19.86
CA THR A 59 6.74 19.19 -19.69
C THR A 59 7.31 20.60 -19.73
N ARG A 60 8.62 20.80 -19.94
CA ARG A 60 9.26 22.14 -20.07
C ARG A 60 8.63 23.09 -21.09
N HIS A 61 7.85 22.58 -22.03
CA HIS A 61 7.20 23.35 -23.10
C HIS A 61 5.79 23.84 -22.71
N LEU A 62 5.28 23.38 -21.57
CA LEU A 62 4.00 23.76 -20.99
C LEU A 62 4.10 25.09 -20.26
N SER A 63 3.01 25.84 -20.21
CA SER A 63 2.90 27.06 -19.42
C SER A 63 2.52 26.76 -17.97
N MET A 64 2.51 27.80 -17.14
CA MET A 64 2.03 27.71 -15.75
C MET A 64 0.57 27.23 -15.71
N GLU A 65 -0.27 27.78 -16.59
CA GLU A 65 -1.69 27.45 -16.69
C GLU A 65 -1.91 25.98 -17.09
N ASP A 66 -1.14 25.46 -18.05
CA ASP A 66 -1.21 24.04 -18.44
C ASP A 66 -0.91 23.11 -17.23
N HIS A 67 0.10 23.45 -16.42
CA HIS A 67 0.41 22.69 -15.20
C HIS A 67 -0.71 22.79 -14.17
N GLN A 68 -1.32 23.97 -14.02
CA GLN A 68 -2.45 24.18 -13.12
C GLN A 68 -3.68 23.38 -13.56
N GLU A 69 -3.98 23.32 -14.86
CA GLU A 69 -5.07 22.51 -15.41
C GLU A 69 -4.88 21.02 -15.04
N ILE A 70 -3.70 20.46 -15.34
CA ILE A 70 -3.38 19.05 -15.04
C ILE A 70 -3.46 18.78 -13.53
N THR A 71 -2.88 19.65 -12.69
CA THR A 71 -2.87 19.42 -11.23
C THR A 71 -4.24 19.60 -10.59
N GLN A 72 -5.07 20.52 -11.09
CA GLN A 72 -6.46 20.70 -10.63
C GLN A 72 -7.31 19.48 -10.98
N LEU A 73 -7.16 18.93 -12.19
CA LEU A 73 -7.83 17.69 -12.58
C LEU A 73 -7.41 16.51 -11.70
N CYS A 74 -6.10 16.35 -11.44
CA CYS A 74 -5.62 15.30 -10.54
C CYS A 74 -6.25 15.41 -9.15
N LYS A 75 -6.35 16.64 -8.61
CA LYS A 75 -6.95 16.91 -7.29
C LYS A 75 -8.45 16.64 -7.27
N SER A 76 -9.19 17.02 -8.32
CA SER A 76 -10.64 16.78 -8.40
C SER A 76 -10.96 15.28 -8.45
N LEU A 77 -10.05 14.46 -8.99
CA LEU A 77 -10.14 12.99 -9.03
C LEU A 77 -9.53 12.30 -7.79
N GLY A 78 -9.19 13.09 -6.77
CA GLY A 78 -8.67 12.60 -5.49
C GLY A 78 -7.29 11.95 -5.62
N THR A 79 -6.37 12.57 -6.35
CA THR A 79 -4.97 12.11 -6.44
C THR A 79 -3.99 13.20 -6.03
N LEU A 80 -2.79 12.79 -5.63
CA LEU A 80 -1.67 13.69 -5.32
C LEU A 80 -0.85 13.95 -6.58
N THR A 81 -0.12 15.07 -6.59
CA THR A 81 0.76 15.44 -7.71
C THR A 81 2.19 15.66 -7.24
N ILE A 82 3.16 15.05 -7.93
CA ILE A 82 4.60 15.18 -7.63
C ILE A 82 5.31 15.74 -8.86
N TYR A 83 6.00 16.87 -8.72
CA TYR A 83 6.84 17.42 -9.79
C TYR A 83 8.26 16.84 -9.72
N ASP A 84 8.62 16.02 -10.69
CA ASP A 84 9.93 15.38 -10.76
C ASP A 84 10.94 16.25 -11.51
N CYS A 85 11.44 17.26 -10.82
CA CYS A 85 12.43 18.24 -11.31
C CYS A 85 13.85 18.01 -10.76
N LYS A 86 14.01 17.21 -9.70
CA LYS A 86 15.30 16.97 -9.02
C LYS A 86 16.01 18.29 -8.70
N LEU A 87 15.25 19.24 -8.14
CA LEU A 87 15.71 20.60 -7.86
C LEU A 87 17.04 20.56 -7.10
N SER A 88 18.01 21.36 -7.57
CA SER A 88 19.39 21.28 -7.10
C SER A 88 20.10 22.62 -7.30
N ASP A 89 20.12 23.46 -6.27
CA ASP A 89 20.75 24.78 -6.33
C ASP A 89 21.04 25.32 -4.92
N ILE A 90 21.75 26.44 -4.81
CA ILE A 90 21.89 27.18 -3.56
C ILE A 90 20.52 27.65 -3.04
N THR A 91 20.43 27.90 -1.74
CA THR A 91 19.14 28.07 -1.05
C THR A 91 18.27 29.19 -1.62
N SER A 92 18.84 30.33 -2.02
CA SER A 92 18.09 31.44 -2.61
C SER A 92 17.41 31.06 -3.93
N THR A 93 18.12 30.34 -4.80
CA THR A 93 17.61 29.89 -6.11
C THR A 93 16.63 28.73 -5.95
N ALA A 94 16.95 27.77 -5.07
CA ALA A 94 16.06 26.66 -4.77
C ALA A 94 14.72 27.16 -4.21
N THR A 95 14.72 28.23 -3.40
CA THR A 95 13.49 28.86 -2.89
C THR A 95 12.57 29.34 -4.02
N MET A 96 13.15 29.95 -5.07
CA MET A 96 12.37 30.34 -6.25
C MET A 96 11.80 29.14 -7.00
N GLY A 97 12.61 28.08 -7.18
CA GLY A 97 12.14 26.83 -7.78
C GLY A 97 10.96 26.22 -7.01
N ILE A 98 11.02 26.19 -5.68
CA ILE A 98 9.93 25.68 -4.82
C ILE A 98 8.66 26.53 -4.98
N SER A 99 8.79 27.86 -5.02
CA SER A 99 7.64 28.76 -5.26
C SER A 99 6.99 28.49 -6.61
N ILE A 100 7.78 28.32 -7.68
CA ILE A 100 7.25 28.01 -9.01
C ILE A 100 6.51 26.67 -9.00
N VAL A 101 7.03 25.65 -8.31
CA VAL A 101 6.34 24.35 -8.17
C VAL A 101 5.02 24.48 -7.40
N LYS A 102 4.99 25.34 -6.38
CA LYS A 102 3.76 25.65 -5.66
C LYS A 102 2.73 26.33 -6.56
N ASP A 103 3.15 27.32 -7.34
CA ASP A 103 2.30 28.09 -8.24
C ASP A 103 1.75 27.22 -9.38
N MET A 104 2.54 26.25 -9.85
CA MET A 104 2.08 25.20 -10.80
C MET A 104 1.01 24.27 -10.20
N GLY A 105 0.81 24.31 -8.89
CA GLY A 105 -0.26 23.57 -8.21
C GLY A 105 0.13 22.17 -7.73
N TYR A 106 1.41 21.81 -7.69
CA TYR A 106 1.82 20.48 -7.23
C TYR A 106 1.66 20.29 -5.71
N ASP A 107 1.59 19.03 -5.25
CA ASP A 107 1.57 18.66 -3.82
C ASP A 107 2.97 18.31 -3.28
N GLY A 108 3.94 18.03 -4.16
CA GLY A 108 5.32 17.76 -3.77
C GLY A 108 6.29 17.80 -4.94
N LEU A 109 7.58 17.69 -4.64
CA LEU A 109 8.66 17.74 -5.63
C LEU A 109 9.83 16.81 -5.29
N THR A 110 10.59 16.43 -6.32
CA THR A 110 11.87 15.74 -6.12
C THR A 110 13.04 16.72 -6.02
N VAL A 111 14.00 16.43 -5.15
CA VAL A 111 15.17 17.28 -4.87
C VAL A 111 16.43 16.44 -4.95
N ASN A 112 17.50 16.99 -5.53
CA ASN A 112 18.84 16.40 -5.45
C ASN A 112 19.61 17.02 -4.26
N PRO A 113 19.93 16.24 -3.22
CA PRO A 113 20.48 16.78 -1.97
C PRO A 113 21.96 17.18 -2.02
N ILE A 114 22.65 17.00 -3.17
CA ILE A 114 24.13 17.10 -3.24
C ILE A 114 24.72 18.46 -2.83
N PHE A 115 23.91 19.53 -2.85
CA PHE A 115 24.33 20.88 -2.43
C PHE A 115 24.35 21.07 -0.90
N GLY A 116 23.92 20.07 -0.12
CA GLY A 116 24.03 20.08 1.34
C GLY A 116 23.06 21.01 2.08
N ASN A 117 22.13 21.64 1.36
CA ASN A 117 21.13 22.57 1.90
C ASN A 117 19.73 21.95 2.03
N LEU A 118 19.64 20.63 2.14
CA LEU A 118 18.37 19.90 2.16
C LEU A 118 17.44 20.38 3.29
N GLY A 119 17.98 20.67 4.48
CA GLY A 119 17.19 21.18 5.61
C GLY A 119 16.47 22.49 5.31
N GLN A 120 17.13 23.44 4.64
CA GLN A 120 16.49 24.69 4.23
C GLN A 120 15.48 24.46 3.10
N VAL A 121 15.79 23.58 2.15
CA VAL A 121 14.87 23.23 1.05
C VAL A 121 13.58 22.60 1.60
N VAL A 122 13.70 21.64 2.52
CA VAL A 122 12.53 20.99 3.16
C VAL A 122 11.72 22.01 3.94
N LYS A 123 12.37 22.85 4.75
CA LYS A 123 11.68 23.91 5.49
C LYS A 123 10.87 24.83 4.57
N THR A 124 11.50 25.38 3.52
CA THR A 124 10.84 26.26 2.57
C THR A 124 9.68 25.56 1.85
N ALA A 125 9.85 24.31 1.45
CA ALA A 125 8.78 23.53 0.83
C ALA A 125 7.60 23.30 1.78
N HIS A 126 7.87 22.93 3.04
CA HIS A 126 6.85 22.72 4.07
C HIS A 126 6.08 24.01 4.41
N ASP A 127 6.76 25.15 4.47
CA ASP A 127 6.12 26.47 4.67
C ASP A 127 5.12 26.79 3.54
N LEU A 128 5.36 26.29 2.32
CA LEU A 128 4.44 26.38 1.18
C LEU A 128 3.46 25.21 1.06
N GLY A 129 3.53 24.23 1.97
CA GLY A 129 2.69 23.03 1.99
C GLY A 129 3.01 22.00 0.91
N LEU A 130 4.27 21.94 0.45
CA LEU A 130 4.79 20.95 -0.50
C LEU A 130 5.56 19.85 0.22
N ALA A 131 5.39 18.60 -0.24
CA ALA A 131 6.22 17.47 0.21
C ALA A 131 7.55 17.38 -0.56
N VAL A 132 8.61 16.94 0.10
CA VAL A 132 9.93 16.78 -0.52
C VAL A 132 10.34 15.32 -0.62
N PHE A 133 10.71 14.90 -1.83
CA PHE A 133 11.30 13.59 -2.13
C PHE A 133 12.79 13.72 -2.46
N SER A 134 13.66 13.34 -1.52
CA SER A 134 15.10 13.45 -1.67
C SER A 134 15.68 12.28 -2.50
N VAL A 135 16.40 12.57 -3.58
CA VAL A 135 17.09 11.54 -4.36
C VAL A 135 18.20 10.90 -3.53
N THR A 136 18.04 9.62 -3.20
CA THR A 136 18.95 8.91 -2.27
C THR A 136 19.71 7.78 -2.95
N LEU A 137 19.08 7.00 -3.82
CA LEU A 137 19.78 5.97 -4.59
C LEU A 137 19.08 5.79 -5.96
N PRO A 138 19.58 6.44 -7.04
CA PRO A 138 18.91 6.46 -8.34
C PRO A 138 18.98 5.11 -9.07
N SER A 139 18.09 4.91 -10.05
CA SER A 139 18.00 3.65 -10.82
C SER A 139 18.97 3.52 -11.99
N ASN A 140 19.61 4.62 -12.39
CA ASN A 140 20.63 4.62 -13.45
C ASN A 140 21.96 4.09 -12.87
N PRO A 141 22.59 3.06 -13.48
CA PRO A 141 23.83 2.47 -12.97
C PRO A 141 25.01 3.45 -12.84
N GLU A 142 25.20 4.35 -13.80
CA GLU A 142 26.32 5.30 -13.82
C GLU A 142 26.27 6.29 -12.66
N SER A 143 25.05 6.71 -12.29
CA SER A 143 24.79 7.54 -11.12
C SER A 143 24.85 6.72 -9.84
N ALA A 144 24.20 5.55 -9.77
CA ALA A 144 24.19 4.68 -8.58
C ALA A 144 25.60 4.34 -8.06
N ARG A 145 26.56 4.17 -8.98
CA ARG A 145 28.01 4.07 -8.68
C ARG A 145 28.49 5.16 -7.71
N LEU A 146 28.15 6.42 -7.97
CA LEU A 146 28.58 7.56 -7.16
C LEU A 146 27.93 7.55 -5.78
N PHE A 147 26.65 7.19 -5.72
CA PHE A 147 25.90 7.08 -4.47
C PHE A 147 26.38 5.91 -3.58
N LYS A 148 27.17 4.98 -4.13
CA LYS A 148 27.77 3.85 -3.38
C LYS A 148 29.23 4.05 -3.02
N LEU A 149 29.83 5.20 -3.33
CA LEU A 149 31.19 5.52 -2.91
C LEU A 149 31.27 5.59 -1.38
N ASP A 150 32.34 5.01 -0.83
CA ASP A 150 32.67 5.14 0.59
C ASP A 150 33.16 6.56 0.89
N MET A 151 32.56 7.18 1.90
CA MET A 151 32.79 8.55 2.36
C MET A 151 33.21 8.52 3.83
N GLY A 152 34.21 7.70 4.17
CA GLY A 152 34.71 7.58 5.53
C GLY A 152 33.97 6.51 6.35
N GLY A 153 33.75 5.34 5.76
CA GLY A 153 33.09 4.20 6.39
C GLY A 153 31.56 4.18 6.26
N LYS A 154 30.99 5.15 5.54
CA LYS A 154 29.58 5.16 5.10
C LYS A 154 29.51 5.38 3.61
N LYS A 155 28.59 4.73 2.92
CA LYS A 155 28.29 5.02 1.52
C LYS A 155 27.56 6.36 1.42
N LEU A 156 27.75 7.07 0.31
CA LEU A 156 27.09 8.36 0.09
C LEU A 156 25.55 8.28 0.27
N PHE A 157 24.88 7.24 -0.21
CA PHE A 157 23.43 7.10 -0.03
C PHE A 157 23.01 6.98 1.44
N GLU A 158 23.86 6.43 2.31
CA GLU A 158 23.59 6.31 3.75
C GLU A 158 23.62 7.70 4.40
N ILE A 159 24.60 8.52 4.04
CA ILE A 159 24.70 9.92 4.47
C ILE A 159 23.49 10.71 3.99
N LEU A 160 23.09 10.56 2.71
CA LEU A 160 21.93 11.25 2.17
C LEU A 160 20.60 10.80 2.82
N ALA A 161 20.49 9.54 3.22
CA ALA A 161 19.35 9.06 3.99
C ALA A 161 19.30 9.66 5.39
N GLU A 162 20.46 9.83 6.04
CA GLU A 162 20.58 10.51 7.34
C GLU A 162 20.20 11.99 7.22
N ASP A 163 20.70 12.68 6.19
CA ASP A 163 20.35 14.08 5.90
C ASP A 163 18.85 14.24 5.65
N ALA A 164 18.23 13.32 4.90
CA ALA A 164 16.80 13.31 4.66
C ALA A 164 16.00 13.15 5.95
N LYS A 165 16.43 12.25 6.85
CA LYS A 165 15.80 12.05 8.16
C LYS A 165 15.91 13.31 9.03
N ILE A 166 17.11 13.87 9.14
CA ILE A 166 17.38 15.07 9.96
C ILE A 166 16.60 16.28 9.43
N SER A 167 16.54 16.42 8.10
CA SER A 167 15.83 17.51 7.44
C SER A 167 14.31 17.38 7.50
N GLY A 168 13.78 16.20 7.84
CA GLY A 168 12.35 15.93 7.86
C GLY A 168 11.72 15.74 6.47
N ALA A 169 12.48 15.22 5.49
CA ALA A 169 11.95 14.96 4.15
C ALA A 169 10.78 13.95 4.20
N ASP A 170 9.72 14.21 3.43
CA ASP A 170 8.52 13.37 3.38
C ASP A 170 8.77 12.03 2.68
N GLY A 171 9.75 11.99 1.78
CA GLY A 171 10.11 10.76 1.10
C GLY A 171 11.50 10.75 0.47
N LEU A 172 11.89 9.57 0.01
CA LEU A 172 13.16 9.32 -0.64
C LEU A 172 12.92 8.65 -2.00
N VAL A 173 13.72 9.00 -2.99
CA VAL A 173 13.73 8.31 -4.29
C VAL A 173 14.81 7.23 -4.26
N VAL A 174 14.38 5.98 -4.35
CA VAL A 174 15.24 4.79 -4.24
C VAL A 174 14.90 3.82 -5.37
N SER A 175 15.91 3.33 -6.07
CA SER A 175 15.74 2.36 -7.16
C SER A 175 15.13 1.03 -6.68
N ALA A 176 14.25 0.45 -7.50
CA ALA A 176 13.84 -0.95 -7.36
C ALA A 176 14.67 -1.91 -8.25
N THR A 177 15.53 -1.40 -9.13
CA THR A 177 16.33 -2.22 -10.06
C THR A 177 17.55 -2.84 -9.36
N GLU A 178 18.38 -3.57 -10.11
CA GLU A 178 19.65 -4.15 -9.63
C GLU A 178 20.64 -3.14 -9.03
N THR A 179 20.48 -1.85 -9.37
CA THR A 179 21.29 -0.76 -8.81
C THR A 179 21.15 -0.61 -7.29
N ALA A 180 20.03 -1.04 -6.70
CA ALA A 180 19.83 -1.11 -5.26
C ALA A 180 19.68 -2.56 -4.81
N SER A 181 20.56 -3.02 -3.91
CA SER A 181 20.42 -4.34 -3.29
C SER A 181 19.33 -4.31 -2.19
N ALA A 182 18.89 -5.49 -1.77
CA ALA A 182 18.01 -5.64 -0.62
C ALA A 182 18.59 -4.96 0.64
N ASN A 183 19.89 -5.15 0.87
CA ASN A 183 20.59 -4.54 2.00
C ASN A 183 20.63 -3.01 1.89
N ASP A 184 20.87 -2.45 0.70
CA ASP A 184 20.88 -0.99 0.51
C ASP A 184 19.51 -0.38 0.89
N ILE A 185 18.41 -1.00 0.45
CA ILE A 185 17.04 -0.54 0.76
C ILE A 185 16.73 -0.72 2.26
N ALA A 186 17.11 -1.86 2.84
CA ALA A 186 16.91 -2.14 4.27
C ALA A 186 17.68 -1.15 5.15
N THR A 187 18.92 -0.81 4.78
CA THR A 187 19.72 0.23 5.43
C THR A 187 19.00 1.58 5.37
N ILE A 188 18.54 2.01 4.18
CA ILE A 188 17.81 3.27 4.03
C ILE A 188 16.57 3.28 4.93
N ARG A 189 15.76 2.22 4.91
CA ARG A 189 14.55 2.12 5.76
C ARG A 189 14.88 2.16 7.26
N SER A 190 15.94 1.48 7.69
CA SER A 190 16.43 1.51 9.07
C SER A 190 16.82 2.92 9.52
N VAL A 191 17.51 3.67 8.64
CA VAL A 191 17.90 5.05 8.91
C VAL A 191 16.67 5.94 9.05
N ILE A 192 15.77 5.96 8.06
CA ILE A 192 14.67 6.94 7.99
C ILE A 192 13.43 6.58 8.83
N GLY A 193 13.31 5.33 9.27
CA GLY A 193 12.13 4.80 9.97
C GLY A 193 10.93 4.57 9.04
N GLU A 194 9.77 4.19 9.58
CA GLU A 194 8.57 3.84 8.79
C GLU A 194 7.74 5.05 8.32
N GLY A 195 8.03 6.25 8.82
CA GLY A 195 7.27 7.46 8.51
C GLY A 195 7.39 7.88 7.04
N PRO A 196 8.60 8.21 6.55
CA PRO A 196 8.81 8.69 5.18
C PRO A 196 8.44 7.66 4.11
N ILE A 197 7.98 8.14 2.96
CA ILE A 197 7.66 7.30 1.80
C ILE A 197 8.95 6.96 1.03
N ILE A 198 9.13 5.70 0.65
CA ILE A 198 10.11 5.37 -0.40
C ILE A 198 9.39 5.33 -1.75
N LEU A 199 9.75 6.26 -2.63
CA LEU A 199 9.31 6.32 -4.02
C LEU A 199 10.22 5.43 -4.87
N PHE A 200 9.67 4.34 -5.40
CA PHE A 200 10.37 3.36 -6.23
C PHE A 200 10.08 3.58 -7.72
N PRO A 201 10.94 4.28 -8.49
CA PRO A 201 10.93 4.22 -9.94
C PRO A 201 11.46 2.87 -10.44
N GLY A 202 11.05 2.50 -11.65
CA GLY A 202 11.67 1.41 -12.42
C GLY A 202 10.98 0.05 -12.32
N ILE A 203 9.86 -0.06 -11.61
CA ILE A 203 9.02 -1.28 -11.66
C ILE A 203 8.27 -1.32 -13.00
N GLY A 204 8.27 -2.48 -13.67
CA GLY A 204 7.79 -2.65 -15.05
C GLY A 204 8.93 -2.67 -16.07
N VAL A 205 8.96 -1.70 -17.00
CA VAL A 205 9.90 -1.68 -18.15
C VAL A 205 11.39 -1.77 -17.76
N GLN A 206 11.79 -1.26 -16.59
CA GLN A 206 13.19 -1.28 -16.13
C GLN A 206 13.52 -2.54 -15.29
N GLY A 207 12.62 -3.52 -15.21
CA GLY A 207 12.87 -4.79 -14.53
C GLY A 207 13.00 -4.69 -13.00
N GLY A 208 12.47 -3.62 -12.40
CA GLY A 208 12.50 -3.46 -10.94
C GLY A 208 11.84 -4.61 -10.19
N ASP A 209 12.49 -5.04 -9.10
CA ASP A 209 12.02 -6.14 -8.26
C ASP A 209 10.99 -5.63 -7.25
N LEU A 210 9.73 -5.94 -7.51
CA LEU A 210 8.58 -5.56 -6.68
C LEU A 210 8.67 -6.14 -5.26
N GLU A 211 9.08 -7.39 -5.13
CA GLU A 211 9.14 -8.07 -3.85
C GLU A 211 10.24 -7.46 -2.97
N LYS A 212 11.41 -7.19 -3.55
CA LYS A 212 12.48 -6.46 -2.88
C LYS A 212 12.02 -5.06 -2.44
N ALA A 213 11.31 -4.33 -3.30
CA ALA A 213 10.79 -3.00 -2.96
C ALA A 213 9.80 -3.05 -1.79
N ILE A 214 8.93 -4.06 -1.73
CA ILE A 214 7.94 -4.19 -0.65
C ILE A 214 8.58 -4.68 0.66
N ILE A 215 9.35 -5.78 0.63
CA ILE A 215 9.89 -6.42 1.83
C ILE A 215 10.85 -5.49 2.57
N TYR A 216 11.78 -4.87 1.84
CA TYR A 216 12.83 -4.04 2.43
C TYR A 216 12.44 -2.56 2.46
N GLY A 217 11.52 -2.14 1.58
CA GLY A 217 11.00 -0.77 1.58
C GLY A 217 9.96 -0.52 2.67
N GLY A 218 9.41 -1.53 3.35
CA GLY A 218 8.57 -1.35 4.54
C GLY A 218 7.14 -0.88 4.26
N TRP A 219 6.53 -0.21 5.24
CA TRP A 219 5.10 0.10 5.23
C TRP A 219 4.73 1.19 4.21
N ASN A 220 5.52 2.26 4.14
CA ASN A 220 5.23 3.42 3.30
C ASN A 220 6.06 3.40 2.01
N VAL A 221 5.49 2.78 0.98
CA VAL A 221 6.08 2.70 -0.37
C VAL A 221 5.15 3.31 -1.41
N LEU A 222 5.72 3.98 -2.41
CA LEU A 222 5.00 4.50 -3.56
C LEU A 222 5.67 3.96 -4.82
N VAL A 223 5.00 3.07 -5.54
CA VAL A 223 5.56 2.38 -6.71
C VAL A 223 5.22 3.15 -7.97
N ASN A 224 6.24 3.65 -8.65
CA ASN A 224 6.05 4.48 -9.83
C ASN A 224 6.07 3.67 -11.13
N ILE A 225 4.95 3.67 -11.85
CA ILE A 225 4.75 3.04 -13.15
C ILE A 225 4.64 4.13 -14.21
N GLY A 226 5.46 4.06 -15.26
CA GLY A 226 5.46 5.04 -16.35
C GLY A 226 4.99 4.44 -17.67
N ARG A 227 5.94 4.25 -18.59
CA ARG A 227 5.73 3.80 -19.98
C ARG A 227 4.78 2.61 -20.15
N SER A 228 4.81 1.61 -19.25
CA SER A 228 3.90 0.46 -19.32
C SER A 228 2.42 0.87 -19.38
N VAL A 229 2.05 1.95 -18.68
CA VAL A 229 0.67 2.46 -18.67
C VAL A 229 0.47 3.49 -19.77
N VAL A 230 1.35 4.49 -19.86
CA VAL A 230 1.10 5.68 -20.71
C VAL A 230 1.31 5.44 -22.20
N ASP A 231 2.11 4.43 -22.57
CA ASP A 231 2.32 4.03 -23.97
C ASP A 231 1.37 2.89 -24.39
N SER A 232 0.53 2.37 -23.47
CA SER A 232 -0.43 1.30 -23.75
C SER A 232 -1.59 1.78 -24.64
N PRO A 233 -2.11 0.94 -25.55
CA PRO A 233 -3.37 1.21 -26.23
C PRO A 233 -4.59 1.15 -25.29
N GLU A 234 -4.46 0.51 -24.13
CA GLU A 234 -5.52 0.41 -23.10
C GLU A 234 -5.02 0.88 -21.72
N PRO A 235 -4.69 2.17 -21.51
CA PRO A 235 -4.07 2.65 -20.27
C PRO A 235 -4.89 2.34 -19.02
N LYS A 236 -6.23 2.47 -19.11
CA LYS A 236 -7.17 2.16 -18.02
C LYS A 236 -7.02 0.72 -17.52
N LYS A 237 -7.04 -0.24 -18.46
CA LYS A 237 -6.97 -1.67 -18.16
C LYS A 237 -5.62 -2.02 -17.55
N VAL A 238 -4.52 -1.53 -18.16
CA VAL A 238 -3.17 -1.78 -17.66
C VAL A 238 -2.95 -1.15 -16.28
N ALA A 239 -3.48 0.06 -16.03
CA ALA A 239 -3.42 0.68 -14.71
C ALA A 239 -4.20 -0.14 -13.65
N ALA A 240 -5.37 -0.68 -13.99
CA ALA A 240 -6.13 -1.56 -13.11
C ALA A 240 -5.36 -2.84 -12.76
N GLU A 241 -4.77 -3.50 -13.76
CA GLU A 241 -3.95 -4.71 -13.58
C GLU A 241 -2.73 -4.44 -12.68
N TYR A 242 -1.99 -3.35 -12.92
CA TYR A 242 -0.89 -2.96 -12.03
C TYR A 242 -1.37 -2.65 -10.62
N ARG A 243 -2.47 -1.91 -10.45
CA ARG A 243 -3.04 -1.62 -9.13
C ARG A 243 -3.34 -2.90 -8.37
N ASP A 244 -3.98 -3.88 -9.03
CA ASP A 244 -4.32 -5.17 -8.44
C ASP A 244 -3.06 -5.94 -8.04
N THR A 245 -2.10 -6.14 -8.96
CA THR A 245 -0.87 -6.90 -8.68
C THR A 245 0.00 -6.25 -7.60
N LEU A 246 0.20 -4.93 -7.67
CA LEU A 246 1.08 -4.20 -6.75
C LEU A 246 0.50 -4.21 -5.33
N THR A 247 -0.78 -3.87 -5.21
CA THR A 247 -1.41 -3.75 -3.89
C THR A 247 -1.66 -5.12 -3.27
N ASP A 248 -2.04 -6.12 -4.06
CA ASP A 248 -2.17 -7.50 -3.58
C ASP A 248 -0.84 -8.05 -3.03
N SER A 249 0.26 -7.81 -3.74
CA SER A 249 1.60 -8.18 -3.27
C SER A 249 1.98 -7.41 -2.01
N TRP A 250 1.70 -6.10 -1.96
CA TRP A 250 1.98 -5.28 -0.79
C TRP A 250 1.22 -5.76 0.45
N ILE A 251 -0.07 -6.09 0.31
CA ILE A 251 -0.88 -6.66 1.38
C ILE A 251 -0.31 -7.99 1.86
N ARG A 252 -0.07 -8.94 0.93
CA ARG A 252 0.39 -10.30 1.27
C ARG A 252 1.72 -10.32 1.98
N MET A 253 2.67 -9.54 1.48
CA MET A 253 4.02 -9.51 2.03
C MET A 253 4.04 -8.77 3.38
N ASN A 254 3.37 -7.61 3.51
CA ASN A 254 3.34 -6.91 4.79
C ASN A 254 2.57 -7.70 5.86
N ALA A 255 1.44 -8.34 5.52
CA ALA A 255 0.74 -9.19 6.48
C ALA A 255 1.59 -10.39 6.92
N ALA A 256 2.32 -11.02 6.00
CA ALA A 256 3.27 -12.09 6.35
C ALA A 256 4.38 -11.58 7.27
N LEU A 257 4.98 -10.42 6.98
CA LEU A 257 6.02 -9.82 7.82
C LEU A 257 5.52 -9.50 9.22
N GLU A 258 4.31 -8.92 9.36
CA GLU A 258 3.72 -8.64 10.66
C GLU A 258 3.42 -9.93 11.44
N ILE A 259 2.95 -11.00 10.78
CA ILE A 259 2.74 -12.32 11.41
C ILE A 259 4.07 -12.93 11.88
N ILE A 260 5.12 -12.88 11.05
CA ILE A 260 6.42 -13.47 11.36
C ILE A 260 7.13 -12.71 12.48
N ARG A 261 7.10 -11.37 12.45
CA ARG A 261 7.88 -10.52 13.35
C ARG A 261 7.20 -10.28 14.71
N THR A 262 5.88 -10.44 14.79
CA THR A 262 5.15 -10.20 16.04
C THR A 262 5.34 -11.35 17.02
N PRO A 263 5.86 -11.10 18.24
CA PRO A 263 6.04 -12.14 19.24
C PRO A 263 4.76 -12.93 19.53
N GLY A 264 4.87 -14.27 19.56
CA GLY A 264 3.76 -15.16 19.90
C GLY A 264 2.79 -15.48 18.76
N VAL A 265 2.80 -14.72 17.66
CA VAL A 265 1.89 -14.94 16.53
C VAL A 265 2.34 -16.12 15.67
N TYR A 266 3.61 -16.17 15.29
CA TYR A 266 4.17 -17.29 14.52
C TYR A 266 5.21 -18.05 15.33
N ARG A 267 5.14 -19.38 15.29
CA ARG A 267 6.12 -20.29 15.89
C ARG A 267 6.51 -21.35 14.88
N TYR A 268 7.82 -21.61 14.75
CA TYR A 268 8.37 -22.66 13.91
C TYR A 268 9.16 -23.63 14.80
N SER A 269 8.85 -24.93 14.71
CA SER A 269 9.51 -25.97 15.48
C SER A 269 9.55 -27.28 14.68
N PRO A 270 10.51 -27.43 13.75
CA PRO A 270 10.62 -28.62 12.93
C PRO A 270 11.01 -29.86 13.75
N ASP A 271 11.82 -29.69 14.81
CA ASP A 271 12.30 -30.79 15.65
C ASP A 271 11.27 -31.22 16.72
N LYS A 272 10.28 -30.37 17.02
CA LYS A 272 9.20 -30.64 17.98
C LYS A 272 7.86 -30.14 17.41
N PRO A 273 7.27 -30.90 16.48
CA PRO A 273 6.02 -30.50 15.82
C PRO A 273 4.89 -30.23 16.82
N PHE A 274 4.06 -29.24 16.48
CA PHE A 274 2.83 -28.93 17.18
C PHE A 274 1.74 -29.94 16.81
N ILE A 275 0.95 -30.37 17.80
CA ILE A 275 -0.27 -31.13 17.54
C ILE A 275 -1.42 -30.14 17.35
N LEU A 276 -1.98 -30.10 16.14
CA LEU A 276 -3.12 -29.24 15.81
C LEU A 276 -4.42 -29.80 16.40
N SER A 277 -5.47 -28.99 16.45
CA SER A 277 -6.81 -29.43 16.88
C SER A 277 -7.39 -30.55 16.01
N SER A 278 -6.89 -30.70 14.78
CA SER A 278 -7.20 -31.81 13.88
C SER A 278 -6.47 -33.12 14.23
N GLY A 279 -5.58 -33.11 15.22
CA GLY A 279 -4.70 -34.23 15.58
C GLY A 279 -3.48 -34.39 14.67
N LYS A 280 -3.35 -33.58 13.61
CA LYS A 280 -2.19 -33.60 12.71
C LYS A 280 -1.00 -32.88 13.33
N GLU A 281 0.20 -33.39 13.04
CA GLU A 281 1.46 -32.71 13.36
C GLU A 281 1.71 -31.55 12.39
N SER A 282 2.27 -30.45 12.90
CA SER A 282 2.73 -29.33 12.10
C SER A 282 4.02 -28.77 12.68
N ASP A 283 4.99 -28.59 11.79
CA ASP A 283 6.26 -27.90 12.01
C ASP A 283 6.11 -26.39 12.29
N TYR A 284 4.90 -25.83 12.19
CA TYR A 284 4.60 -24.44 12.48
C TYR A 284 3.25 -24.26 13.20
N TYR A 285 3.10 -23.12 13.87
CA TYR A 285 1.84 -22.71 14.49
C TYR A 285 1.62 -21.21 14.31
N VAL A 286 0.41 -20.84 13.91
CA VAL A 286 -0.03 -19.44 13.73
C VAL A 286 -1.17 -19.16 14.69
N ASP A 287 -0.98 -18.20 15.59
CA ASP A 287 -1.97 -17.73 16.56
C ASP A 287 -2.23 -16.22 16.37
N ILE A 288 -3.21 -15.90 15.53
CA ILE A 288 -3.59 -14.51 15.26
C ILE A 288 -4.14 -13.82 16.51
N ARG A 289 -4.56 -14.56 17.55
CA ARG A 289 -5.06 -13.93 18.80
C ARG A 289 -3.96 -13.19 19.52
N ALA A 290 -2.73 -13.69 19.46
CA ALA A 290 -1.57 -13.02 20.06
C ALA A 290 -1.33 -11.64 19.43
N LEU A 291 -1.66 -11.45 18.16
CA LEU A 291 -1.50 -10.17 17.43
C LEU A 291 -2.17 -9.01 18.17
N TYR A 292 -3.33 -9.24 18.78
CA TYR A 292 -4.10 -8.17 19.42
C TYR A 292 -3.45 -7.60 20.69
N SER A 293 -2.47 -8.30 21.26
CA SER A 293 -1.60 -7.79 22.33
C SER A 293 -0.60 -6.74 21.85
N HIS A 294 -0.45 -6.54 20.53
CA HIS A 294 0.52 -5.64 19.92
C HIS A 294 -0.18 -4.50 19.15
N PRO A 295 -0.28 -3.29 19.73
CA PRO A 295 -1.06 -2.19 19.15
C PRO A 295 -0.67 -1.75 17.74
N GLU A 296 0.62 -1.70 17.44
CA GLU A 296 1.10 -1.30 16.11
C GLU A 296 0.84 -2.40 15.06
N PRO A 297 1.30 -3.66 15.24
CA PRO A 297 1.00 -4.76 14.31
C PRO A 297 -0.50 -4.97 14.07
N ARG A 298 -1.34 -4.96 15.12
CA ARG A 298 -2.80 -5.11 14.94
C ARG A 298 -3.40 -3.96 14.12
N SER A 299 -2.87 -2.74 14.28
CA SER A 299 -3.34 -1.57 13.53
C SER A 299 -2.96 -1.65 12.05
N LYS A 300 -1.76 -2.15 11.74
CA LYS A 300 -1.30 -2.42 10.37
C LYS A 300 -2.12 -3.52 9.71
N ILE A 301 -2.34 -4.66 10.38
CA ILE A 301 -3.19 -5.74 9.87
C ILE A 301 -4.62 -5.26 9.58
N ALA A 302 -5.21 -4.46 10.48
CA ALA A 302 -6.52 -3.85 10.23
C ALA A 302 -6.50 -2.89 9.03
N GLU A 303 -5.42 -2.11 8.85
CA GLU A 303 -5.28 -1.23 7.68
C GLU A 303 -5.17 -2.03 6.38
N LEU A 304 -4.39 -3.12 6.36
CA LEU A 304 -4.31 -4.04 5.23
C LEU A 304 -5.68 -4.62 4.88
N MET A 305 -6.50 -4.94 5.88
CA MET A 305 -7.88 -5.39 5.69
C MET A 305 -8.76 -4.35 5.01
N LEU A 306 -8.67 -3.09 5.43
CA LEU A 306 -9.44 -2.00 4.80
C LEU A 306 -9.01 -1.76 3.35
N VAL A 307 -7.71 -1.81 3.07
CA VAL A 307 -7.17 -1.70 1.71
C VAL A 307 -7.70 -2.85 0.85
N ARG A 308 -7.67 -4.10 1.36
CA ARG A 308 -8.22 -5.27 0.67
C ARG A 308 -9.72 -5.13 0.39
N ILE A 309 -10.51 -4.70 1.36
CA ILE A 309 -11.95 -4.46 1.20
C ILE A 309 -12.22 -3.39 0.13
N SER A 310 -11.40 -2.34 0.10
CA SER A 310 -11.50 -1.24 -0.89
C SER A 310 -11.16 -1.71 -2.30
N MET A 311 -10.14 -2.55 -2.47
CA MET A 311 -9.81 -3.15 -3.77
C MET A 311 -10.97 -3.96 -4.35
N GLU A 312 -11.71 -4.66 -3.49
CA GLU A 312 -12.86 -5.50 -3.87
C GLU A 312 -14.16 -4.69 -4.04
N GLY A 313 -14.13 -3.38 -3.77
CA GLY A 313 -15.31 -2.50 -3.88
C GLY A 313 -16.35 -2.72 -2.78
N ASN A 314 -15.97 -3.30 -1.63
CA ASN A 314 -16.89 -3.72 -0.58
C ASN A 314 -16.96 -2.74 0.62
N VAL A 315 -16.48 -1.50 0.46
CA VAL A 315 -16.50 -0.46 1.51
C VAL A 315 -17.90 0.06 1.83
N ASP A 316 -18.85 -0.13 0.91
CA ASP A 316 -20.24 0.29 1.04
C ASP A 316 -21.12 -0.72 1.79
N ALA A 317 -20.56 -1.85 2.25
CA ALA A 317 -21.28 -2.84 3.05
C ALA A 317 -21.96 -2.18 4.27
N ASP A 318 -23.10 -2.72 4.67
CA ASP A 318 -23.89 -2.20 5.80
C ASP A 318 -23.33 -2.70 7.14
N LYS A 319 -22.81 -3.95 7.15
CA LYS A 319 -22.38 -4.65 8.35
C LYS A 319 -21.13 -5.49 8.12
N VAL A 320 -20.37 -5.68 9.19
CA VAL A 320 -19.28 -6.64 9.30
C VAL A 320 -19.76 -7.81 10.16
N ALA A 321 -19.62 -9.02 9.66
CA ALA A 321 -19.92 -10.26 10.36
C ALA A 321 -18.64 -11.03 10.71
N THR A 322 -18.70 -11.86 11.74
CA THR A 322 -17.59 -12.75 12.12
C THR A 322 -18.09 -13.93 12.95
N THR A 323 -17.18 -14.84 13.33
CA THR A 323 -17.47 -15.89 14.29
C THR A 323 -16.81 -15.63 15.64
N GLU A 324 -17.47 -16.06 16.72
CA GLU A 324 -16.82 -16.05 18.03
C GLU A 324 -15.69 -17.08 18.08
N THR A 325 -14.64 -16.92 18.88
CA THR A 325 -14.25 -15.70 19.60
C THR A 325 -13.13 -14.94 18.88
N ALA A 326 -12.35 -15.65 18.06
CA ALA A 326 -11.05 -15.19 17.58
C ALA A 326 -11.15 -14.09 16.50
N GLY A 327 -12.20 -14.11 15.67
CA GLY A 327 -12.46 -13.10 14.66
C GLY A 327 -13.03 -11.77 15.19
N ILE A 328 -13.65 -11.80 16.38
CA ILE A 328 -14.31 -10.61 16.97
C ILE A 328 -13.38 -9.39 17.04
N PRO A 329 -12.11 -9.47 17.51
CA PRO A 329 -11.28 -8.29 17.64
C PRO A 329 -10.96 -7.61 16.30
N ILE A 330 -10.55 -8.35 15.26
CA ILE A 330 -10.30 -7.75 13.93
C ILE A 330 -11.59 -7.23 13.29
N ALA A 331 -12.69 -7.99 13.38
CA ALA A 331 -13.98 -7.57 12.84
C ALA A 331 -14.48 -6.28 13.52
N SER A 332 -14.27 -6.14 14.83
CA SER A 332 -14.62 -4.93 15.59
C SER A 332 -13.83 -3.72 15.11
N ILE A 333 -12.51 -3.86 14.93
CA ILE A 333 -11.66 -2.76 14.44
C ILE A 333 -12.04 -2.37 13.00
N VAL A 334 -12.32 -3.35 12.14
CA VAL A 334 -12.73 -3.08 10.76
C VAL A 334 -14.11 -2.42 10.71
N ALA A 335 -15.07 -2.89 11.51
CA ALA A 335 -16.40 -2.30 11.61
C ALA A 335 -16.32 -0.84 12.09
N ASP A 336 -15.54 -0.58 13.14
CA ASP A 336 -15.29 0.78 13.66
C ASP A 336 -14.69 1.70 12.59
N ARG A 337 -13.61 1.27 11.92
CA ARG A 337 -12.92 2.10 10.92
C ARG A 337 -13.73 2.32 9.63
N LEU A 338 -14.68 1.44 9.31
CA LEU A 338 -15.64 1.61 8.21
C LEU A 338 -16.92 2.32 8.65
N CYS A 339 -17.08 2.61 9.94
CA CYS A 339 -18.32 3.10 10.55
C CYS A 339 -19.54 2.21 10.26
N LYS A 340 -19.39 0.89 10.38
CA LYS A 340 -20.42 -0.13 10.07
C LYS A 340 -20.86 -0.91 11.31
N GLY A 341 -22.05 -1.50 11.25
CA GLY A 341 -22.54 -2.37 12.32
C GLY A 341 -21.72 -3.67 12.42
N LEU A 342 -21.48 -4.15 13.63
CA LEU A 342 -20.86 -5.46 13.87
C LEU A 342 -21.93 -6.49 14.24
N VAL A 343 -21.85 -7.67 13.63
CA VAL A 343 -22.59 -8.87 14.03
C VAL A 343 -21.63 -10.03 14.21
N TYR A 344 -21.93 -10.96 15.11
CA TYR A 344 -21.09 -12.15 15.27
C TYR A 344 -21.90 -13.40 15.54
N VAL A 345 -21.39 -14.54 15.06
CA VAL A 345 -22.06 -15.83 15.11
C VAL A 345 -21.45 -16.69 16.20
N ARG A 346 -22.29 -17.20 17.08
CA ARG A 346 -21.92 -18.09 18.17
C ARG A 346 -21.77 -19.53 17.68
N HIS A 347 -20.87 -20.27 18.34
CA HIS A 347 -20.67 -21.70 18.09
C HIS A 347 -21.86 -22.54 18.54
N LYS A 348 -22.55 -22.10 19.61
CA LYS A 348 -23.75 -22.75 20.14
C LYS A 348 -24.89 -21.75 20.22
N GLU A 349 -26.12 -22.25 20.05
CA GLU A 349 -27.33 -21.49 20.32
C GLU A 349 -27.39 -21.04 21.78
N LYS A 350 -28.07 -19.92 22.04
CA LYS A 350 -28.38 -19.52 23.41
C LYS A 350 -29.36 -20.52 24.02
N GLY A 351 -29.05 -21.02 25.21
CA GLY A 351 -29.97 -21.83 26.01
C GLY A 351 -31.14 -21.05 26.63
N TYR A 352 -31.24 -19.73 26.40
CA TYR A 352 -32.30 -18.86 26.91
C TYR A 352 -32.50 -17.64 25.98
N GLY A 353 -33.71 -17.05 25.96
CA GLY A 353 -34.06 -15.92 25.07
C GLY A 353 -34.50 -16.36 23.66
N THR A 354 -34.15 -15.61 22.61
CA THR A 354 -34.61 -15.86 21.23
C THR A 354 -34.00 -17.10 20.55
N GLY A 355 -33.11 -17.85 21.22
CA GLY A 355 -32.44 -19.03 20.67
C GLY A 355 -31.50 -18.77 19.48
N ARG A 356 -31.26 -17.50 19.11
CA ARG A 356 -30.50 -17.13 17.91
C ARG A 356 -29.00 -17.35 18.11
N ARG A 357 -28.33 -17.84 17.06
CA ARG A 357 -26.86 -17.94 16.99
C ARG A 357 -26.18 -16.61 16.68
N VAL A 358 -26.88 -15.66 16.06
CA VAL A 358 -26.31 -14.36 15.65
C VAL A 358 -26.57 -13.32 16.74
N GLU A 359 -25.51 -12.65 17.18
CA GLU A 359 -25.56 -11.48 18.06
C GLU A 359 -25.43 -10.22 17.22
N GLY A 360 -26.25 -9.21 17.54
CA GLY A 360 -26.46 -8.03 16.70
C GLY A 360 -27.75 -8.11 15.87
N VAL A 361 -27.94 -7.17 14.95
CA VAL A 361 -29.15 -7.07 14.12
C VAL A 361 -28.76 -7.18 12.66
N VAL A 362 -29.35 -8.15 11.95
CA VAL A 362 -29.29 -8.27 10.49
C VAL A 362 -30.69 -8.02 9.95
N GLN A 363 -30.81 -7.11 9.00
CA GLN A 363 -32.04 -6.80 8.29
C GLN A 363 -32.02 -7.44 6.90
N ASN A 364 -33.20 -7.77 6.38
CA ASN A 364 -33.32 -8.33 5.04
C ASN A 364 -32.77 -7.34 4.00
N GLY A 365 -31.83 -7.82 3.18
CA GLY A 365 -31.18 -7.03 2.13
C GLY A 365 -29.88 -6.34 2.55
N ASP A 366 -29.51 -6.35 3.84
CA ASP A 366 -28.21 -5.83 4.30
C ASP A 366 -27.07 -6.44 3.48
N LYS A 367 -26.18 -5.60 2.95
CA LYS A 367 -24.90 -6.05 2.40
C LYS A 367 -23.94 -6.33 3.56
N VAL A 368 -23.44 -7.55 3.65
CA VAL A 368 -22.57 -7.98 4.76
C VAL A 368 -21.22 -8.43 4.22
N ILE A 369 -20.14 -7.97 4.84
CA ILE A 369 -18.83 -8.58 4.66
C ILE A 369 -18.47 -9.40 5.90
N CYS A 370 -17.91 -10.59 5.73
CA CYS A 370 -17.41 -11.36 6.87
C CYS A 370 -15.92 -11.08 7.05
N VAL A 371 -15.45 -10.86 8.28
CA VAL A 371 -14.04 -10.62 8.61
C VAL A 371 -13.66 -11.52 9.77
N ASP A 372 -12.63 -12.35 9.60
CA ASP A 372 -12.18 -13.32 10.61
C ASP A 372 -10.65 -13.34 10.75
N ASP A 373 -10.15 -14.02 11.78
CA ASP A 373 -8.72 -14.08 12.05
C ASP A 373 -8.00 -15.06 11.12
N LEU A 374 -8.44 -16.31 11.03
CA LEU A 374 -7.84 -17.30 10.13
C LEU A 374 -8.85 -18.33 9.65
N THR A 375 -8.49 -19.05 8.59
CA THR A 375 -9.29 -20.20 8.12
C THR A 375 -8.42 -21.39 7.74
N THR A 376 -9.02 -22.58 7.84
CA THR A 376 -8.46 -23.89 7.44
C THR A 376 -9.32 -24.51 6.35
N THR A 377 -10.28 -25.36 6.74
CA THR A 377 -11.21 -26.06 5.85
C THR A 377 -12.41 -25.20 5.47
N GLY A 378 -12.62 -24.09 6.17
CA GLY A 378 -13.71 -23.14 5.93
C GLY A 378 -15.06 -23.49 6.57
N GLU A 379 -15.15 -24.52 7.42
CA GLU A 379 -16.41 -24.93 8.05
C GLU A 379 -17.04 -23.83 8.91
N THR A 380 -16.23 -23.18 9.76
CA THR A 380 -16.65 -22.05 10.58
C THR A 380 -17.08 -20.85 9.73
N ALA A 381 -16.35 -20.59 8.64
CA ALA A 381 -16.66 -19.52 7.71
C ALA A 381 -17.99 -19.77 6.98
N GLU A 382 -18.20 -20.97 6.45
CA GLU A 382 -19.46 -21.40 5.83
C GLU A 382 -20.64 -21.29 6.82
N ALA A 383 -20.45 -21.73 8.06
CA ALA A 383 -21.48 -21.63 9.10
C ALA A 383 -21.84 -20.18 9.44
N CYS A 384 -20.87 -19.26 9.37
CA CYS A 384 -21.11 -17.82 9.53
C CYS A 384 -21.94 -17.27 8.37
N VAL A 385 -21.53 -17.56 7.14
CA VAL A 385 -22.23 -17.12 5.91
C VAL A 385 -23.68 -17.60 5.91
N LYS A 386 -23.93 -18.86 6.26
CA LYS A 386 -25.28 -19.42 6.33
C LYS A 386 -26.13 -18.72 7.39
N ALA A 387 -25.60 -18.56 8.60
CA ALA A 387 -26.33 -17.91 9.70
C ALA A 387 -26.71 -16.45 9.38
N VAL A 388 -25.84 -15.70 8.68
CA VAL A 388 -26.17 -14.33 8.22
C VAL A 388 -27.20 -14.36 7.09
N SER A 389 -27.04 -15.27 6.12
CA SER A 389 -27.95 -15.41 4.98
C SER A 389 -29.36 -15.82 5.38
N GLU A 390 -29.48 -16.69 6.39
CA GLU A 390 -30.77 -17.12 6.97
C GLU A 390 -31.58 -15.96 7.57
N LEU A 391 -30.90 -14.88 7.99
CA LEU A 391 -31.54 -13.64 8.48
C LEU A 391 -31.82 -12.63 7.35
N GLY A 392 -31.58 -13.01 6.09
CA GLY A 392 -31.78 -12.16 4.90
C GLY A 392 -30.60 -11.25 4.55
N GLY A 393 -29.45 -11.39 5.22
CA GLY A 393 -28.23 -10.67 4.86
C GLY A 393 -27.61 -11.21 3.56
N LYS A 394 -27.07 -10.33 2.72
CA LYS A 394 -26.36 -10.66 1.48
C LYS A 394 -24.85 -10.60 1.73
N VAL A 395 -24.22 -11.76 1.87
CA VAL A 395 -22.76 -11.82 2.08
C VAL A 395 -22.01 -11.55 0.77
N LEU A 396 -21.24 -10.46 0.73
CA LEU A 396 -20.48 -10.04 -0.46
C LEU A 396 -19.16 -10.81 -0.64
N ALA A 397 -18.46 -11.04 0.47
CA ALA A 397 -17.18 -11.75 0.52
C ALA A 397 -16.83 -12.15 1.97
N TYR A 398 -15.93 -13.12 2.11
CA TYR A 398 -15.34 -13.53 3.37
C TYR A 398 -13.86 -13.15 3.41
N TYR A 399 -13.43 -12.39 4.40
CA TYR A 399 -12.08 -11.91 4.57
C TYR A 399 -11.41 -12.56 5.77
N VAL A 400 -10.17 -12.99 5.64
CA VAL A 400 -9.36 -13.52 6.75
C VAL A 400 -7.99 -12.85 6.82
N VAL A 401 -7.40 -12.76 8.01
CA VAL A 401 -6.00 -12.33 8.12
C VAL A 401 -5.08 -13.40 7.51
N PHE A 402 -5.35 -14.67 7.80
CA PHE A 402 -4.50 -15.78 7.36
C PHE A 402 -5.29 -16.96 6.79
N ASP A 403 -4.95 -17.37 5.56
CA ASP A 403 -5.45 -18.61 4.96
C ASP A 403 -4.40 -19.73 5.05
N ARG A 404 -4.79 -20.88 5.62
CA ARG A 404 -3.95 -22.07 5.70
C ARG A 404 -3.91 -22.90 4.43
N GLU A 405 -4.71 -22.55 3.42
CA GLU A 405 -4.77 -23.24 2.13
C GLU A 405 -5.22 -24.71 2.28
N GLU A 406 -6.18 -24.96 3.17
CA GLU A 406 -6.71 -26.30 3.49
C GLU A 406 -8.14 -26.53 2.94
N GLY A 407 -8.55 -25.78 1.91
CA GLY A 407 -9.82 -25.99 1.18
C GLY A 407 -10.95 -24.98 1.47
N ALA A 408 -10.68 -23.94 2.26
CA ALA A 408 -11.69 -22.92 2.58
C ALA A 408 -12.18 -22.14 1.35
N ALA A 409 -11.30 -21.86 0.39
CA ALA A 409 -11.64 -21.10 -0.81
C ALA A 409 -12.69 -21.85 -1.65
N GLU A 410 -12.48 -23.14 -1.91
CA GLU A 410 -13.38 -24.00 -2.67
C GLU A 410 -14.72 -24.15 -1.94
N ARG A 411 -14.69 -24.36 -0.62
CA ARG A 411 -15.89 -24.48 0.20
C ARG A 411 -16.76 -23.24 0.12
N LEU A 412 -16.19 -22.06 0.32
CA LEU A 412 -16.94 -20.80 0.25
C LEU A 412 -17.43 -20.51 -1.18
N ASN A 413 -16.62 -20.83 -2.19
CA ASN A 413 -17.01 -20.64 -3.58
C ASN A 413 -18.22 -21.52 -3.96
N SER A 414 -18.33 -22.73 -3.38
CA SER A 414 -19.49 -23.63 -3.60
C SER A 414 -20.83 -23.05 -3.15
N ILE A 415 -20.81 -22.04 -2.26
CA ILE A 415 -22.00 -21.32 -1.78
C ILE A 415 -22.04 -19.87 -2.33
N GLY A 416 -21.25 -19.56 -3.36
CA GLY A 416 -21.25 -18.27 -4.04
C GLY A 416 -20.50 -17.15 -3.31
N VAL A 417 -19.70 -17.46 -2.30
CA VAL A 417 -18.93 -16.46 -1.53
C VAL A 417 -17.44 -16.59 -1.83
N ARG A 418 -16.80 -15.47 -2.18
CA ARG A 418 -15.34 -15.45 -2.41
C ARG A 418 -14.58 -15.31 -1.10
N LEU A 419 -13.58 -16.18 -0.89
CA LEU A 419 -12.57 -16.00 0.14
C LEU A 419 -11.52 -14.98 -0.32
N ARG A 420 -11.24 -14.00 0.54
CA ARG A 420 -10.16 -13.04 0.42
C ARG A 420 -9.30 -13.14 1.68
N TYR A 421 -8.00 -13.00 1.52
CA TYR A 421 -7.06 -13.10 2.64
C TYR A 421 -6.04 -11.97 2.59
N LEU A 422 -5.49 -11.64 3.75
CA LEU A 422 -4.33 -10.75 3.79
C LEU A 422 -3.08 -11.51 3.40
N THR A 423 -2.86 -12.70 3.94
CA THR A 423 -1.76 -13.57 3.51
C THR A 423 -2.12 -15.04 3.71
N ASN A 424 -1.23 -15.92 3.27
CA ASN A 424 -1.42 -17.36 3.34
C ASN A 424 -0.12 -18.09 3.68
N ILE A 425 -0.21 -19.40 3.93
CA ILE A 425 0.94 -20.21 4.33
C ILE A 425 2.04 -20.24 3.25
N SER A 426 1.68 -20.31 1.97
CA SER A 426 2.66 -20.28 0.87
C SER A 426 3.47 -18.98 0.85
N THR A 427 2.80 -17.83 0.99
CA THR A 427 3.46 -16.52 1.06
C THR A 427 4.34 -16.44 2.31
N LEU A 428 3.82 -16.83 3.47
CA LEU A 428 4.57 -16.79 4.73
C LEU A 428 5.85 -17.61 4.65
N LYS A 429 5.79 -18.85 4.13
CA LYS A 429 6.97 -19.71 3.92
C LYS A 429 7.97 -19.11 2.93
N SER A 430 7.49 -18.46 1.87
CA SER A 430 8.36 -17.75 0.92
C SER A 430 9.11 -16.60 1.59
N ILE A 431 8.41 -15.76 2.34
CA ILE A 431 8.98 -14.59 3.01
C ILE A 431 9.96 -15.00 4.10
N MET A 432 9.64 -16.03 4.89
CA MET A 432 10.56 -16.55 5.92
C MET A 432 11.93 -16.90 5.37
N LYS A 433 12.02 -17.52 4.19
CA LYS A 433 13.32 -17.87 3.56
C LYS A 433 14.16 -16.64 3.18
N LYS A 434 13.52 -15.47 3.08
CA LYS A 434 14.17 -14.21 2.68
C LYS A 434 14.53 -13.32 3.85
N VAL A 435 13.85 -13.48 4.99
CA VAL A 435 14.04 -12.64 6.18
C VAL A 435 14.64 -13.37 7.37
N ALA A 436 14.79 -14.70 7.29
CA ALA A 436 15.68 -15.48 8.14
C ALA A 436 17.13 -15.19 7.77
#